data_AF-A0A3P8Q7H4-F1
#
_entry.id   AF-A0A3P8Q7H4-F1
#
_cell.length_a   1.000
_cell.length_b   1.000
_cell.length_c   1.000
_cell.angle_alpha   90.00
_cell.angle_beta   90.00
_cell.angle_gamma   90.00
#
_symmetry.space_group_name_H-M   'P 1'
#
loop_
_entity.id
_entity.type
_entity.pdbx_description
1 polymer ?
#
loop_
_entity_poly.entity_id
_entity_poly.type
_entity_poly.pdbx_seq_one_letter_code
_entity_poly.pdbx_strand_id
1 'polypeptide(L)'
;MKLLTAEKSQFLDESYQHVVRLEQITLKADSASAIVHLDFLIEKIKERGDTDNVQKLEEMRRREDEGIRGALRISLISSPHEDIISDSFLIRSGPPAVYQLRAKKQKTGTLTRMTVGEKRPNKPNRTILLVGETGAGKSTLINALLNYTMGVKWEDEVWFMIAEEERRSQTSDVVVYEIFGFEDETLPYSLTIINTPGYGDTRGTEHDDTISYRLLDLFQSDDGVHEVHAVGLVMKASVNRLSEPLRYVFDSVMSLFGKDVEKNIIALITHSDGSRPENPLQALEAANIKCAKNEDSQPAHFLFNNCQLEERMEENTIFRNSWELTQTNMDHLTDLLGKSNPQKLVKTAEVLNERIRLKASIQNLEDRFELAELKQTEIREIREALKQTNHRNKIEIEKILSLLENLEKEMKVLTAEKEKWLSDSYQHAVRLEEIALKADSASTVVHLDFLIEKMKEEGDTEKVQKLEEMRREDGGTKESQRYKLGQTTSASKNIGRPSLWYK
;
A
#
# COMPACT_ATOMS: atom_id res chain seq x y z
N MET A 1 -45.85 35.78 10.53
CA MET A 1 -44.86 36.21 11.53
C MET A 1 -45.46 36.32 12.95
N LYS A 2 -46.53 37.09 13.19
CA LYS A 2 -47.10 37.26 14.55
C LYS A 2 -47.58 35.97 15.26
N LEU A 3 -48.18 35.00 14.54
CA LEU A 3 -48.59 33.71 15.12
C LEU A 3 -47.40 32.87 15.61
N LEU A 4 -46.34 32.78 14.80
CA LEU A 4 -45.09 32.09 15.14
C LEU A 4 -44.37 32.71 16.36
N THR A 5 -44.51 34.02 16.58
CA THR A 5 -43.94 34.69 17.75
C THR A 5 -44.73 34.38 19.03
N ALA A 6 -46.05 34.23 18.94
CA ALA A 6 -46.91 33.90 20.08
C ALA A 6 -46.73 32.44 20.54
N GLU A 7 -46.67 31.50 19.60
CA GLU A 7 -46.40 30.08 19.92
C GLU A 7 -45.02 29.89 20.55
N LYS A 8 -43.99 30.55 20.01
CA LYS A 8 -42.64 30.55 20.62
C LYS A 8 -42.64 31.08 22.05
N SER A 9 -43.39 32.15 22.32
CA SER A 9 -43.51 32.71 23.66
C SER A 9 -44.19 31.75 24.62
N GLN A 10 -45.24 31.05 24.16
CA GLN A 10 -45.97 30.08 24.99
C GLN A 10 -45.08 28.88 25.35
N PHE A 11 -44.34 28.34 24.38
CA PHE A 11 -43.42 27.23 24.65
C PHE A 11 -42.30 27.62 25.62
N LEU A 12 -41.85 28.88 25.58
CA LEU A 12 -40.83 29.38 26.52
C LEU A 12 -41.38 29.45 27.95
N ASP A 13 -42.61 29.94 28.11
CA ASP A 13 -43.29 30.03 29.40
C ASP A 13 -43.58 28.63 29.98
N GLU A 14 -44.02 27.67 29.14
CA GLU A 14 -44.21 26.27 29.53
C GLU A 14 -42.89 25.61 29.94
N SER A 15 -41.82 25.82 29.17
CA SER A 15 -40.50 25.26 29.47
C SER A 15 -39.94 25.80 30.78
N TYR A 16 -40.14 27.09 31.08
CA TYR A 16 -39.76 27.69 32.35
C TYR A 16 -40.49 27.03 33.53
N GLN A 17 -41.80 26.82 33.41
CA GLN A 17 -42.59 26.14 34.45
C GLN A 17 -42.13 24.69 34.67
N HIS A 18 -41.77 23.98 33.60
CA HIS A 18 -41.23 22.62 33.71
C HIS A 18 -39.91 22.58 34.48
N VAL A 19 -38.98 23.50 34.19
CA VAL A 19 -37.68 23.59 34.87
C VAL A 19 -37.85 23.93 36.35
N VAL A 20 -38.68 24.92 36.69
CA VAL A 20 -38.95 25.30 38.10
C VAL A 20 -39.63 24.15 38.85
N ARG A 21 -40.55 23.42 38.20
CA ARG A 21 -41.25 22.29 38.82
C ARG A 21 -40.32 21.09 39.03
N LEU A 22 -39.40 20.83 38.11
CA LEU A 22 -38.40 19.76 38.22
C LEU A 22 -37.47 19.98 39.42
N GLU A 23 -37.04 21.21 39.67
CA GLU A 23 -36.24 21.56 40.84
C GLU A 23 -36.99 21.29 42.16
N GLN A 24 -38.29 21.58 42.22
CA GLN A 24 -39.09 21.41 43.44
C GLN A 24 -39.37 19.94 43.80
N ILE A 25 -39.32 19.02 42.84
CA ILE A 25 -39.70 17.61 43.03
C ILE A 25 -38.52 16.65 43.06
N THR A 26 -37.30 17.11 42.82
CA THR A 26 -36.09 16.27 42.79
C THR A 26 -35.24 16.51 44.04
N LEU A 27 -34.88 15.43 44.76
CA LEU A 27 -34.02 15.47 45.96
C LEU A 27 -32.54 15.74 45.63
N LYS A 28 -32.18 15.68 44.34
CA LYS A 28 -30.94 16.19 43.72
C LYS A 28 -31.30 16.61 42.30
N ALA A 29 -31.37 17.91 42.04
CA ALA A 29 -31.65 18.46 40.72
C ALA A 29 -30.43 18.41 39.77
N ASP A 30 -29.31 17.85 40.23
CA ASP A 30 -28.00 17.84 39.55
C ASP A 30 -27.88 16.74 38.47
N SER A 31 -28.87 16.63 37.57
CA SER A 31 -28.74 15.78 36.39
C SER A 31 -28.20 16.59 35.21
N ALA A 32 -27.14 16.12 34.55
CA ALA A 32 -26.47 16.81 33.43
C ALA A 32 -27.41 17.23 32.27
N SER A 33 -28.58 16.58 32.14
CA SER A 33 -29.62 16.93 31.16
C SER A 33 -30.38 18.22 31.50
N ALA A 34 -30.58 18.54 32.78
CA ALA A 34 -31.34 19.73 33.20
C ALA A 34 -30.55 21.03 32.99
N ILE A 35 -29.22 20.97 33.10
CA ILE A 35 -28.30 22.13 33.04
C ILE A 35 -28.21 22.70 31.62
N VAL A 36 -28.12 21.83 30.60
CA VAL A 36 -28.05 22.25 29.18
C VAL A 36 -29.33 22.99 28.76
N HIS A 37 -30.49 22.52 29.25
CA HIS A 37 -31.76 23.20 29.01
C HIS A 37 -31.88 24.52 29.79
N LEU A 38 -31.20 24.65 30.93
CA LEU A 38 -31.19 25.86 31.76
C LEU A 38 -30.47 27.03 31.05
N ASP A 39 -29.28 26.80 30.51
CA ASP A 39 -28.48 27.83 29.83
C ASP A 39 -29.20 28.36 28.57
N PHE A 40 -29.78 27.45 27.78
CA PHE A 40 -30.61 27.81 26.63
C PHE A 40 -31.83 28.64 27.04
N LEU A 41 -32.52 28.27 28.13
CA LEU A 41 -33.67 29.03 28.63
C LEU A 41 -33.27 30.43 29.10
N ILE A 42 -32.16 30.55 29.83
CA ILE A 42 -31.65 31.84 30.32
C ILE A 42 -31.38 32.77 29.13
N GLU A 43 -30.71 32.28 28.08
CA GLU A 43 -30.43 33.07 26.88
C GLU A 43 -31.73 33.54 26.20
N LYS A 44 -32.68 32.63 25.98
CA LYS A 44 -33.93 32.95 25.27
C LYS A 44 -34.88 33.84 26.05
N ILE A 45 -34.92 33.73 27.37
CA ILE A 45 -35.72 34.63 28.23
C ILE A 45 -35.04 36.02 28.33
N LYS A 46 -33.70 36.09 28.31
CA LYS A 46 -32.96 37.37 28.20
C LYS A 46 -33.27 38.11 26.90
N GLU A 47 -33.33 37.39 25.77
CA GLU A 47 -33.73 37.98 24.48
C GLU A 47 -35.16 38.57 24.51
N ARG A 48 -36.05 38.05 25.37
CA ARG A 48 -37.41 38.56 25.59
C ARG A 48 -37.46 39.77 26.54
N GLY A 49 -36.39 40.04 27.30
CA GLY A 49 -36.32 41.13 28.27
C GLY A 49 -37.00 40.85 29.61
N ASP A 50 -37.29 39.58 29.92
CA ASP A 50 -37.94 39.17 31.18
C ASP A 50 -36.89 38.91 32.28
N THR A 51 -36.54 39.99 32.99
CA THR A 51 -35.43 40.02 33.94
C THR A 51 -35.68 39.21 35.20
N ASP A 52 -36.93 39.06 35.62
CA ASP A 52 -37.29 38.39 36.87
C ASP A 52 -37.15 36.87 36.75
N ASN A 53 -37.60 36.31 35.62
CA ASN A 53 -37.45 34.88 35.34
C ASN A 53 -35.97 34.52 35.08
N VAL A 54 -35.21 35.42 34.44
CA VAL A 54 -33.76 35.26 34.26
C VAL A 54 -33.03 35.21 35.59
N GLN A 55 -33.31 36.15 36.51
CA GLN A 55 -32.66 36.15 37.83
C GLN A 55 -32.91 34.84 38.59
N LYS A 56 -34.14 34.32 38.52
CA LYS A 56 -34.50 33.07 39.18
C LYS A 56 -33.76 31.86 38.60
N LEU A 57 -33.66 31.76 37.27
CA LEU A 57 -32.90 30.70 36.60
C LEU A 57 -31.40 30.83 36.87
N GLU A 58 -30.85 32.05 36.92
CA GLU A 58 -29.44 32.27 37.27
C GLU A 58 -29.14 31.91 38.73
N GLU A 59 -30.09 32.08 39.63
CA GLU A 59 -29.97 31.65 41.03
C GLU A 59 -30.08 30.13 41.20
N MET A 60 -30.88 29.46 40.36
CA MET A 60 -30.84 27.99 40.22
C MET A 60 -29.46 27.53 39.73
N ARG A 61 -28.93 28.18 38.68
CA ARG A 61 -27.61 27.91 38.11
C ARG A 61 -26.45 28.12 39.10
N ARG A 62 -26.55 29.11 40.00
CA ARG A 62 -25.49 29.40 40.99
C ARG A 62 -25.39 28.38 42.11
N ARG A 63 -26.43 27.57 42.35
CA ARG A 63 -26.46 26.57 43.43
C ARG A 63 -25.79 25.25 43.07
N GLU A 64 -25.27 25.10 41.84
CA GLU A 64 -24.64 23.86 41.34
C GLU A 64 -23.09 23.84 41.46
N ASP A 65 -22.55 22.65 41.72
CA ASP A 65 -21.14 22.34 42.02
C ASP A 65 -20.16 22.81 40.92
N GLU A 66 -19.09 23.51 41.31
CA GLU A 66 -18.06 24.03 40.39
C GLU A 66 -17.29 22.91 39.67
N GLY A 67 -17.22 21.70 40.23
CA GLY A 67 -16.58 20.55 39.60
C GLY A 67 -17.30 20.06 38.33
N ILE A 68 -18.64 20.06 38.34
CA ILE A 68 -19.48 19.69 37.17
C ILE A 68 -19.39 20.78 36.09
N ARG A 69 -19.23 22.05 36.51
CA ARG A 69 -19.05 23.21 35.63
C ARG A 69 -17.76 23.13 34.81
N GLY A 70 -16.68 22.63 35.41
CA GLY A 70 -15.41 22.37 34.73
C GLY A 70 -15.52 21.28 33.67
N ALA A 71 -16.21 20.19 33.99
CA ALA A 71 -16.43 19.07 33.06
C ALA A 71 -17.36 19.43 31.89
N LEU A 72 -18.43 20.20 32.11
CA LEU A 72 -19.37 20.62 31.05
C LEU A 72 -18.80 21.71 30.13
N ARG A 73 -17.88 22.55 30.60
CA ARG A 73 -17.20 23.53 29.74
C ARG A 73 -16.27 22.86 28.73
N ILE A 74 -15.80 21.65 29.05
CA ILE A 74 -15.05 20.77 28.13
C ILE A 74 -16.01 20.10 27.14
N SER A 75 -17.24 19.74 27.54
CA SER A 75 -18.21 19.08 26.66
C SER A 75 -18.99 20.02 25.72
N LEU A 76 -18.87 21.35 25.88
CA LEU A 76 -19.57 22.37 25.07
C LEU A 76 -18.71 22.94 23.94
N ILE A 77 -17.47 22.48 23.78
CA ILE A 77 -16.72 22.65 22.54
C ILE A 77 -17.27 21.55 21.62
N SER A 78 -18.09 21.91 20.63
CA SER A 78 -18.39 21.00 19.51
C SER A 78 -17.06 20.39 19.07
N SER A 79 -16.95 19.06 19.06
CA SER A 79 -15.72 18.41 18.60
C SER A 79 -15.32 19.06 17.27
N PRO A 80 -14.05 19.47 17.07
CA PRO A 80 -13.62 20.08 15.81
C PRO A 80 -13.93 19.20 14.59
N HIS A 81 -14.27 17.93 14.83
CA HIS A 81 -14.60 16.92 13.82
C HIS A 81 -16.09 16.52 13.79
N GLU A 82 -17.01 17.30 14.37
CA GLU A 82 -18.44 16.92 14.51
C GLU A 82 -19.12 16.59 13.17
N ASP A 83 -18.83 17.35 12.11
CA ASP A 83 -19.33 17.06 10.76
C ASP A 83 -18.84 15.70 10.25
N ILE A 84 -17.57 15.39 10.49
CA ILE A 84 -16.93 14.16 10.06
C ILE A 84 -17.45 12.97 10.86
N ILE A 85 -17.61 13.14 12.17
CA ILE A 85 -18.22 12.16 13.07
C ILE A 85 -19.64 11.82 12.60
N SER A 86 -20.43 12.84 12.25
CA SER A 86 -21.81 12.69 11.79
C SER A 86 -21.92 11.93 10.47
N ASP A 87 -20.91 12.06 9.59
CA ASP A 87 -20.83 11.32 8.32
C ASP A 87 -19.99 10.03 8.40
N SER A 88 -19.75 9.50 9.61
CA SER A 88 -18.95 8.29 9.83
C SER A 88 -19.72 7.19 10.56
N PHE A 89 -19.19 5.97 10.53
CA PHE A 89 -19.73 4.84 11.30
C PHE A 89 -18.91 4.62 12.56
N LEU A 90 -19.55 4.73 13.73
CA LEU A 90 -18.92 4.39 15.00
C LEU A 90 -18.61 2.88 15.06
N ILE A 91 -17.32 2.55 15.24
CA ILE A 91 -16.84 1.18 15.47
C ILE A 91 -16.73 0.91 16.97
N ARG A 92 -16.17 1.86 17.74
CA ARG A 92 -15.91 1.71 19.18
C ARG A 92 -16.06 3.04 19.91
N SER A 93 -16.73 3.05 21.06
CA SER A 93 -17.08 4.27 21.81
C SER A 93 -16.06 4.73 22.87
N GLY A 94 -15.09 3.90 23.27
CA GLY A 94 -14.11 4.25 24.32
C GLY A 94 -12.99 5.16 23.79
N PRO A 95 -12.22 5.88 24.63
CA PRO A 95 -11.22 6.84 24.18
C PRO A 95 -9.98 6.15 23.55
N PRO A 96 -9.58 6.48 22.31
CA PRO A 96 -10.30 7.33 21.37
C PRO A 96 -11.46 6.58 20.71
N ALA A 97 -12.60 7.28 20.56
CA ALA A 97 -13.76 6.77 19.86
C ALA A 97 -13.38 6.56 18.39
N VAL A 98 -13.57 5.33 17.90
CA VAL A 98 -13.09 4.91 16.58
C VAL A 98 -14.22 4.97 15.57
N TYR A 99 -14.00 5.69 14.47
CA TYR A 99 -14.97 5.91 13.42
C TYR A 99 -14.43 5.44 12.06
N GLN A 100 -15.22 4.68 11.32
CA GLN A 100 -14.96 4.37 9.91
C GLN A 100 -15.53 5.47 9.03
N LEU A 101 -14.69 6.14 8.25
CA LEU A 101 -15.10 7.18 7.31
C LEU A 101 -15.91 6.61 6.15
N ARG A 102 -16.90 7.38 5.69
CA ARG A 102 -17.64 7.13 4.44
C ARG A 102 -16.86 7.60 3.22
N ALA A 103 -15.80 6.88 2.88
CA ALA A 103 -15.04 7.16 1.67
C ALA A 103 -15.81 6.78 0.40
N LYS A 104 -15.73 7.62 -0.63
CA LYS A 104 -16.23 7.31 -1.98
C LYS A 104 -15.33 6.24 -2.59
N LYS A 105 -15.88 5.04 -2.75
CA LYS A 105 -15.19 3.91 -3.39
C LYS A 105 -15.44 3.92 -4.90
N GLN A 106 -14.38 4.08 -5.68
CA GLN A 106 -14.42 3.91 -7.14
C GLN A 106 -13.55 2.72 -7.53
N LYS A 107 -14.09 1.83 -8.35
CA LYS A 107 -13.36 0.69 -8.89
C LYS A 107 -13.28 0.81 -10.41
N THR A 108 -12.09 1.00 -10.95
CA THR A 108 -11.82 1.06 -12.38
C THR A 108 -10.93 -0.13 -12.74
N GLY A 109 -11.52 -1.14 -13.38
CA GLY A 109 -10.84 -2.41 -13.63
C GLY A 109 -10.34 -3.05 -12.33
N THR A 110 -9.04 -2.99 -12.15
CA THR A 110 -8.29 -3.63 -11.07
C THR A 110 -7.87 -2.65 -9.98
N LEU A 111 -7.98 -1.34 -10.24
CA LEU A 111 -7.66 -0.28 -9.32
C LEU A 111 -8.86 0.05 -8.43
N THR A 112 -8.62 0.13 -7.13
CA THR A 112 -9.60 0.66 -6.17
C THR A 112 -9.13 2.02 -5.66
N ARG A 113 -9.94 3.05 -5.83
CA ARG A 113 -9.76 4.38 -5.23
C ARG A 113 -10.74 4.57 -4.07
N MET A 114 -10.22 5.08 -2.96
CA MET A 114 -10.97 5.42 -1.75
C MET A 114 -10.74 6.90 -1.48
N THR A 115 -11.75 7.73 -1.76
CA THR A 115 -11.62 9.20 -1.67
C THR A 115 -12.41 9.74 -0.48
N VAL A 116 -11.77 10.60 0.32
CA VAL A 116 -12.40 11.38 1.40
C VAL A 116 -12.22 12.87 1.10
N GLY A 117 -13.31 13.62 1.31
CA GLY A 117 -13.37 15.05 1.02
C GLY A 117 -13.43 15.36 -0.48
N GLU A 118 -13.29 16.65 -0.82
CA GLU A 118 -13.40 17.15 -2.19
C GLU A 118 -12.10 17.78 -2.67
N LYS A 119 -11.64 17.35 -3.86
CA LYS A 119 -10.41 17.83 -4.46
C LYS A 119 -10.51 19.32 -4.83
N ARG A 120 -9.65 20.14 -4.24
CA ARG A 120 -9.54 21.58 -4.55
C ARG A 120 -8.54 21.79 -5.70
N PRO A 121 -8.94 22.34 -6.86
CA PRO A 121 -8.06 22.44 -8.04
C PRO A 121 -6.76 23.24 -7.82
N ASN A 122 -6.77 24.20 -6.89
CA ASN A 122 -5.65 25.10 -6.65
C ASN A 122 -4.70 24.61 -5.55
N LYS A 123 -5.01 23.50 -4.87
CA LYS A 123 -4.17 22.95 -3.82
C LYS A 123 -3.21 21.91 -4.41
N PRO A 124 -1.91 21.96 -4.09
CA PRO A 124 -0.97 20.95 -4.51
C PRO A 124 -1.34 19.59 -3.89
N ASN A 125 -0.90 18.49 -4.53
CA ASN A 125 -1.13 17.14 -4.03
C ASN A 125 0.22 16.42 -3.89
N ARG A 126 0.43 15.77 -2.75
CA ARG A 126 1.61 14.95 -2.48
C ARG A 126 1.22 13.48 -2.52
N THR A 127 2.10 12.67 -3.11
CA THR A 127 1.82 11.25 -3.35
C THR A 127 2.87 10.39 -2.66
N ILE A 128 2.44 9.43 -1.85
CA ILE A 128 3.29 8.45 -1.19
C ILE A 128 2.91 7.05 -1.69
N LEU A 129 3.90 6.24 -2.08
CA LEU A 129 3.71 4.82 -2.35
C LEU A 129 4.24 3.99 -1.18
N LEU A 130 3.38 3.19 -0.54
CA LEU A 130 3.75 2.34 0.59
C LEU A 130 3.98 0.91 0.15
N VAL A 131 5.18 0.39 0.43
CA VAL A 131 5.65 -0.95 0.08
C VAL A 131 6.29 -1.62 1.29
N GLY A 132 6.20 -2.94 1.40
CA GLY A 132 6.78 -3.71 2.51
C GLY A 132 6.07 -5.03 2.76
N GLU A 133 6.56 -5.81 3.72
CA GLU A 133 6.04 -7.14 4.05
C GLU A 133 4.58 -7.11 4.54
N THR A 134 3.91 -8.28 4.48
CA THR A 134 2.59 -8.45 5.10
C THR A 134 2.69 -8.23 6.61
N GLY A 135 1.76 -7.43 7.15
CA GLY A 135 1.73 -7.11 8.57
C GLY A 135 2.78 -6.08 9.01
N ALA A 136 3.55 -5.46 8.12
CA ALA A 136 4.47 -4.36 8.45
C ALA A 136 3.81 -3.11 9.06
N GLY A 137 2.48 -3.02 9.05
CA GLY A 137 1.73 -1.87 9.57
C GLY A 137 1.38 -0.80 8.54
N LYS A 138 1.36 -1.14 7.23
CA LYS A 138 1.00 -0.20 6.15
C LYS A 138 -0.39 0.42 6.35
N SER A 139 -1.42 -0.40 6.59
CA SER A 139 -2.80 0.09 6.82
C SER A 139 -2.91 0.99 8.06
N THR A 140 -2.24 0.61 9.14
CA THR A 140 -2.19 1.43 10.37
C THR A 140 -1.53 2.78 10.12
N LEU A 141 -0.43 2.79 9.34
CA LEU A 141 0.23 4.03 8.94
C LEU A 141 -0.65 4.92 8.06
N ILE A 142 -1.47 4.34 7.17
CA ILE A 142 -2.45 5.09 6.37
C ILE A 142 -3.46 5.78 7.28
N ASN A 143 -4.02 5.07 8.26
CA ASN A 143 -4.95 5.65 9.22
C ASN A 143 -4.26 6.74 10.07
N ALA A 144 -2.99 6.55 10.45
CA ALA A 144 -2.24 7.59 11.16
C ALA A 144 -2.01 8.84 10.31
N LEU A 145 -1.61 8.69 9.03
CA LEU A 145 -1.46 9.80 8.09
C LEU A 145 -2.78 10.54 7.85
N LEU A 146 -3.90 9.81 7.77
CA LEU A 146 -5.24 10.38 7.66
C LEU A 146 -5.56 11.28 8.85
N ASN A 147 -5.46 10.74 10.08
CA ASN A 147 -5.78 11.51 11.28
C ASN A 147 -4.86 12.72 11.45
N TYR A 148 -3.57 12.56 11.12
CA TYR A 148 -2.63 13.67 11.10
C TYR A 148 -3.06 14.74 10.09
N THR A 149 -3.42 14.36 8.86
CA THR A 149 -3.89 15.29 7.81
C THR A 149 -5.16 16.04 8.22
N MET A 150 -6.05 15.37 8.95
CA MET A 150 -7.31 15.95 9.47
C MET A 150 -7.12 16.81 10.71
N GLY A 151 -5.90 16.93 11.25
CA GLY A 151 -5.63 17.73 12.44
C GLY A 151 -6.17 17.15 13.74
N VAL A 152 -6.38 15.84 13.80
CA VAL A 152 -6.81 15.15 15.03
C VAL A 152 -5.73 15.27 16.10
N LYS A 153 -6.12 15.72 17.29
CA LYS A 153 -5.26 15.90 18.46
C LYS A 153 -5.50 14.80 19.48
N TRP A 154 -4.58 14.68 20.42
CA TRP A 154 -4.71 13.72 21.52
C TRP A 154 -5.99 13.98 22.33
N GLU A 155 -6.27 15.25 22.61
CA GLU A 155 -7.39 15.73 23.43
C GLU A 155 -8.76 15.57 22.76
N ASP A 156 -8.81 15.37 21.45
CA ASP A 156 -10.09 15.20 20.72
C ASP A 156 -10.78 13.87 21.05
N GLU A 157 -10.01 12.90 21.59
CA GLU A 157 -10.49 11.55 21.95
C GLU A 157 -11.25 10.82 20.83
N VAL A 158 -10.91 11.12 19.57
CA VAL A 158 -11.45 10.45 18.38
C VAL A 158 -10.34 9.87 17.52
N TRP A 159 -10.68 8.88 16.71
CA TRP A 159 -9.79 8.28 15.72
C TRP A 159 -10.58 7.83 14.48
N PHE A 160 -10.14 8.27 13.31
CA PHE A 160 -10.77 7.93 12.03
C PHE A 160 -10.04 6.81 11.29
N MET A 161 -10.79 5.96 10.62
CA MET A 161 -10.27 4.87 9.79
C MET A 161 -10.79 4.99 8.36
N ILE A 162 -9.90 4.78 7.40
CA ILE A 162 -10.22 4.65 5.97
C ILE A 162 -9.76 3.29 5.42
N ALA A 163 -8.67 2.75 5.98
CA ALA A 163 -8.16 1.43 5.68
C ALA A 163 -8.60 0.46 6.79
N GLU A 164 -9.22 -0.66 6.41
CA GLU A 164 -9.57 -1.73 7.34
C GLU A 164 -8.29 -2.33 7.95
N GLU A 165 -8.30 -2.54 9.27
CA GLU A 165 -7.21 -3.15 10.03
C GLU A 165 -7.47 -4.63 10.38
N GLU A 166 -8.39 -5.29 9.69
CA GLU A 166 -8.76 -6.67 10.03
C GLU A 166 -7.54 -7.59 10.02
N ARG A 167 -7.26 -8.19 11.19
CA ARG A 167 -6.17 -9.16 11.43
C ARG A 167 -6.25 -10.44 10.58
N ARG A 168 -7.22 -10.56 9.66
CA ARG A 168 -7.46 -11.72 8.80
C ARG A 168 -7.55 -11.41 7.31
N SER A 169 -7.74 -10.15 6.91
CA SER A 169 -7.87 -9.77 5.50
C SER A 169 -6.59 -9.05 5.07
N GLN A 170 -5.70 -9.80 4.43
CA GLN A 170 -4.56 -9.20 3.75
C GLN A 170 -5.10 -8.29 2.65
N THR A 171 -4.56 -7.07 2.52
CA THR A 171 -4.87 -6.20 1.39
C THR A 171 -4.71 -7.01 0.11
N SER A 172 -5.81 -7.25 -0.60
CA SER A 172 -5.85 -8.21 -1.71
C SER A 172 -5.44 -7.58 -3.03
N ASP A 173 -5.52 -6.25 -3.14
CA ASP A 173 -5.23 -5.49 -4.34
C ASP A 173 -4.61 -4.12 -4.02
N VAL A 174 -4.05 -3.45 -5.03
CA VAL A 174 -3.52 -2.09 -4.88
C VAL A 174 -4.67 -1.10 -4.67
N VAL A 175 -4.61 -0.32 -3.58
CA VAL A 175 -5.64 0.67 -3.22
C VAL A 175 -5.02 2.06 -3.16
N VAL A 176 -5.66 3.03 -3.79
CA VAL A 176 -5.26 4.43 -3.74
C VAL A 176 -6.20 5.17 -2.81
N TYR A 177 -5.65 5.74 -1.74
CA TYR A 177 -6.37 6.57 -0.80
C TYR A 177 -6.14 8.03 -1.15
N GLU A 178 -7.21 8.78 -1.35
CA GLU A 178 -7.18 10.19 -1.70
C GLU A 178 -7.81 11.00 -0.57
N ILE A 179 -7.02 11.89 0.03
CA ILE A 179 -7.39 12.68 1.20
C ILE A 179 -7.37 14.14 0.77
N PHE A 180 -8.57 14.72 0.60
CA PHE A 180 -8.77 16.07 0.08
C PHE A 180 -9.55 16.93 1.07
N GLY A 181 -9.41 18.25 0.95
CA GLY A 181 -10.23 19.22 1.68
C GLY A 181 -9.72 19.59 3.06
N PHE A 182 -8.60 19.00 3.49
CA PHE A 182 -7.94 19.26 4.79
C PHE A 182 -6.65 20.08 4.64
N GLU A 183 -6.45 20.77 3.51
CA GLU A 183 -5.19 21.45 3.17
C GLU A 183 -4.96 22.77 3.94
N ASP A 184 -5.80 23.05 4.93
CA ASP A 184 -5.71 24.22 5.82
C ASP A 184 -5.68 23.78 7.31
N GLU A 185 -5.66 22.48 7.58
CA GLU A 185 -5.56 21.91 8.93
C GLU A 185 -4.08 21.77 9.33
N THR A 186 -3.44 20.65 8.99
CA THR A 186 -2.02 20.40 9.30
C THR A 186 -1.10 20.55 8.09
N LEU A 187 -1.59 20.24 6.89
CA LEU A 187 -0.79 20.19 5.67
C LEU A 187 -1.23 21.26 4.68
N PRO A 188 -0.31 21.94 3.97
CA PRO A 188 -0.67 22.92 2.95
C PRO A 188 -1.07 22.30 1.58
N TYR A 189 -1.22 20.98 1.53
CA TYR A 189 -1.45 20.18 0.32
C TYR A 189 -2.36 18.98 0.61
N SER A 190 -2.99 18.45 -0.44
CA SER A 190 -3.72 17.19 -0.39
C SER A 190 -2.77 16.00 -0.36
N LEU A 191 -3.24 14.86 0.16
CA LEU A 191 -2.43 13.65 0.26
C LEU A 191 -3.05 12.49 -0.52
N THR A 192 -2.26 11.87 -1.39
CA THR A 192 -2.58 10.61 -2.07
C THR A 192 -1.64 9.52 -1.57
N ILE A 193 -2.18 8.40 -1.11
CA ILE A 193 -1.40 7.27 -0.60
C ILE A 193 -1.74 6.03 -1.42
N ILE A 194 -0.74 5.47 -2.11
CA ILE A 194 -0.86 4.20 -2.81
C ILE A 194 -0.45 3.10 -1.84
N ASN A 195 -1.39 2.25 -1.46
CA ASN A 195 -1.15 1.09 -0.62
C ASN A 195 -0.99 -0.16 -1.49
N THR A 196 0.13 -0.86 -1.33
CA THR A 196 0.30 -2.19 -1.94
C THR A 196 -0.08 -3.30 -0.97
N PRO A 197 -0.51 -4.47 -1.46
CA PRO A 197 -0.46 -5.70 -0.69
C PRO A 197 0.93 -5.95 -0.08
N GLY A 198 0.99 -6.75 0.98
CA GLY A 198 2.27 -7.16 1.54
C GLY A 198 2.97 -8.20 0.67
N TYR A 199 4.27 -8.00 0.49
CA TYR A 199 5.14 -8.93 -0.24
C TYR A 199 5.56 -10.11 0.65
N GLY A 200 5.90 -11.23 0.01
CA GLY A 200 6.40 -12.42 0.71
C GLY A 200 5.32 -13.14 1.53
N ASP A 201 4.06 -13.01 1.11
CA ASP A 201 2.91 -13.60 1.78
C ASP A 201 2.75 -15.11 1.47
N THR A 202 1.87 -15.79 2.21
CA THR A 202 1.53 -17.23 2.00
C THR A 202 0.91 -17.52 0.63
N ARG A 203 0.55 -16.48 -0.13
CA ARG A 203 0.02 -16.54 -1.49
C ARG A 203 1.10 -16.81 -2.55
N GLY A 204 2.38 -16.75 -2.16
CA GLY A 204 3.51 -17.11 -3.02
C GLY A 204 3.90 -16.04 -4.03
N THR A 205 4.96 -16.32 -4.79
CA THR A 205 5.62 -15.32 -5.64
C THR A 205 4.83 -14.92 -6.89
N GLU A 206 3.86 -15.72 -7.31
CA GLU A 206 2.94 -15.37 -8.42
C GLU A 206 2.02 -14.20 -8.05
N HIS A 207 1.70 -14.06 -6.76
CA HIS A 207 0.93 -12.92 -6.28
C HIS A 207 1.75 -11.63 -6.37
N ASP A 208 3.06 -11.70 -6.10
CA ASP A 208 3.95 -10.53 -6.20
C ASP A 208 4.10 -10.05 -7.66
N ASP A 209 4.11 -10.97 -8.63
CA ASP A 209 4.04 -10.63 -10.06
C ASP A 209 2.72 -9.89 -10.37
N THR A 210 1.59 -10.32 -9.78
CA THR A 210 0.29 -9.66 -9.93
C THR A 210 0.33 -8.21 -9.42
N ILE A 211 0.95 -7.96 -8.26
CA ILE A 211 1.12 -6.60 -7.72
C ILE A 211 1.90 -5.71 -8.70
N SER A 212 2.93 -6.26 -9.34
CA SER A 212 3.76 -5.54 -10.31
C SER A 212 2.93 -5.10 -11.54
N TYR A 213 2.07 -5.98 -12.06
CA TYR A 213 1.13 -5.63 -13.14
C TYR A 213 0.13 -4.56 -12.72
N ARG A 214 -0.41 -4.63 -11.49
CA ARG A 214 -1.34 -3.62 -10.96
C ARG A 214 -0.71 -2.24 -10.83
N LEU A 215 0.53 -2.18 -10.36
CA LEU A 215 1.28 -0.94 -10.29
C LEU A 215 1.60 -0.39 -11.69
N LEU A 216 1.92 -1.26 -12.64
CA LEU A 216 2.12 -0.86 -14.04
C LEU A 216 0.85 -0.22 -14.64
N ASP A 217 -0.30 -0.88 -14.47
CA ASP A 217 -1.60 -0.36 -14.90
C ASP A 217 -1.87 1.01 -14.26
N LEU A 218 -1.57 1.17 -12.96
CA LEU A 218 -1.74 2.43 -12.24
C LEU A 218 -0.85 3.56 -12.80
N PHE A 219 0.39 3.26 -13.19
CA PHE A 219 1.34 4.27 -13.66
C PHE A 219 1.13 4.68 -15.12
N GLN A 220 0.52 3.79 -15.92
CA GLN A 220 0.27 4.01 -17.35
C GLN A 220 -1.14 4.54 -17.66
N SER A 221 -2.15 4.27 -16.82
CA SER A 221 -3.52 4.73 -17.05
C SER A 221 -3.62 6.25 -17.09
N ASP A 222 -4.44 6.81 -17.99
CA ASP A 222 -4.64 8.27 -18.13
C ASP A 222 -5.21 8.92 -16.85
N ASP A 223 -6.03 8.18 -16.10
CA ASP A 223 -6.55 8.56 -14.78
C ASP A 223 -5.70 7.99 -13.62
N GLY A 224 -4.47 7.58 -13.92
CA GLY A 224 -3.54 6.91 -13.04
C GLY A 224 -2.75 7.83 -12.12
N VAL A 225 -1.59 7.35 -11.65
CA VAL A 225 -0.64 8.13 -10.84
C VAL A 225 0.70 8.16 -11.57
N HIS A 226 1.11 9.35 -12.00
CA HIS A 226 2.30 9.51 -12.85
C HIS A 226 3.55 10.00 -12.10
N GLU A 227 3.39 10.42 -10.85
CA GLU A 227 4.48 10.93 -10.02
C GLU A 227 4.29 10.57 -8.54
N VAL A 228 5.42 10.37 -7.86
CA VAL A 228 5.50 10.12 -6.43
C VAL A 228 6.45 11.13 -5.78
N HIS A 229 6.13 11.53 -4.56
CA HIS A 229 6.99 12.39 -3.76
C HIS A 229 7.85 11.55 -2.82
N ALA A 230 7.32 10.43 -2.33
CA ALA A 230 8.08 9.45 -1.58
C ALA A 230 7.63 8.01 -1.88
N VAL A 231 8.56 7.08 -1.76
CA VAL A 231 8.31 5.64 -1.68
C VAL A 231 8.68 5.20 -0.27
N GLY A 232 7.66 4.89 0.52
CA GLY A 232 7.80 4.46 1.91
C GLY A 232 8.02 2.96 2.00
N LEU A 233 9.23 2.54 2.33
CA LEU A 233 9.56 1.17 2.71
C LEU A 233 9.17 0.93 4.18
N VAL A 234 8.04 0.26 4.38
CA VAL A 234 7.43 0.07 5.71
C VAL A 234 8.00 -1.17 6.39
N MET A 235 8.53 -1.00 7.60
CA MET A 235 9.31 -1.99 8.33
C MET A 235 9.04 -1.94 9.84
N LYS A 236 8.93 -3.08 10.52
CA LYS A 236 8.82 -3.11 12.00
C LYS A 236 10.14 -2.82 12.71
N ALA A 237 10.12 -2.08 13.82
CA ALA A 237 11.32 -1.82 14.63
C ALA A 237 11.95 -3.11 15.21
N SER A 238 11.11 -4.04 15.70
CA SER A 238 11.55 -5.17 16.54
C SER A 238 11.83 -6.49 15.81
N VAL A 239 11.45 -6.64 14.54
CA VAL A 239 11.44 -7.94 13.83
C VAL A 239 12.51 -8.06 12.71
N ASN A 240 13.16 -6.96 12.33
CA ASN A 240 13.93 -6.91 11.09
C ASN A 240 15.42 -7.24 11.23
N ARG A 241 15.75 -8.43 11.76
CA ARG A 241 17.05 -9.03 11.38
C ARG A 241 16.94 -9.47 9.92
N LEU A 242 17.94 -9.16 9.09
CA LEU A 242 17.93 -9.59 7.69
C LEU A 242 17.81 -11.12 7.63
N SER A 243 16.64 -11.57 7.19
CA SER A 243 16.31 -12.99 6.98
C SER A 243 16.06 -13.22 5.49
N GLU A 244 16.12 -14.47 5.04
CA GLU A 244 15.85 -14.79 3.62
C GLU A 244 14.49 -14.24 3.13
N PRO A 245 13.38 -14.33 3.90
CA PRO A 245 12.11 -13.73 3.50
C PRO A 245 12.18 -12.21 3.37
N LEU A 246 12.83 -11.53 4.32
CA LEU A 246 12.94 -10.07 4.30
C LEU A 246 13.81 -9.58 3.12
N ARG A 247 14.89 -10.31 2.80
CA ARG A 247 15.72 -10.03 1.63
C ARG A 247 14.93 -10.18 0.34
N TYR A 248 14.15 -11.26 0.20
CA TYR A 248 13.26 -11.44 -0.94
C TYR A 248 12.26 -10.28 -1.08
N VAL A 249 11.68 -9.82 0.03
CA VAL A 249 10.77 -8.66 0.02
C VAL A 249 11.49 -7.41 -0.47
N PHE A 250 12.68 -7.11 0.05
CA PHE A 250 13.46 -5.98 -0.43
C PHE A 250 13.81 -6.09 -1.91
N ASP A 251 14.28 -7.26 -2.36
CA ASP A 251 14.63 -7.49 -3.75
C ASP A 251 13.42 -7.28 -4.66
N SER A 252 12.26 -7.81 -4.26
CA SER A 252 11.01 -7.67 -5.01
C SER A 252 10.53 -6.23 -5.07
N VAL A 253 10.53 -5.51 -3.94
CA VAL A 253 10.12 -4.11 -3.87
C VAL A 253 11.07 -3.21 -4.68
N MET A 254 12.38 -3.35 -4.52
CA MET A 254 13.36 -2.53 -5.24
C MET A 254 13.36 -2.83 -6.75
N SER A 255 12.97 -4.04 -7.15
CA SER A 255 12.90 -4.44 -8.55
C SER A 255 11.83 -3.72 -9.37
N LEU A 256 10.84 -3.12 -8.70
CA LEU A 256 9.74 -2.38 -9.33
C LEU A 256 10.23 -1.09 -9.98
N PHE A 257 11.31 -0.54 -9.46
CA PHE A 257 11.63 0.87 -9.61
C PHE A 257 12.80 1.12 -10.56
N GLY A 258 12.76 2.27 -11.24
CA GLY A 258 13.91 2.80 -11.97
C GLY A 258 14.97 3.41 -11.05
N LYS A 259 16.20 3.55 -11.52
CA LYS A 259 17.30 4.18 -10.74
C LYS A 259 17.01 5.63 -10.33
N ASP A 260 16.05 6.29 -10.97
CA ASP A 260 15.69 7.69 -10.74
C ASP A 260 14.86 7.93 -9.48
N VAL A 261 14.21 6.90 -8.89
CA VAL A 261 13.45 7.07 -7.64
C VAL A 261 14.28 6.85 -6.37
N GLU A 262 15.57 6.52 -6.48
CA GLU A 262 16.45 6.20 -5.34
C GLU A 262 16.36 7.24 -4.22
N LYS A 263 16.37 8.53 -4.59
CA LYS A 263 16.33 9.66 -3.65
C LYS A 263 14.95 9.91 -3.02
N ASN A 264 13.91 9.25 -3.51
CA ASN A 264 12.55 9.34 -2.99
C ASN A 264 12.21 8.14 -2.08
N ILE A 265 13.06 7.12 -2.01
CA ILE A 265 12.84 5.95 -1.15
C ILE A 265 13.25 6.31 0.29
N ILE A 266 12.33 6.16 1.22
CA ILE A 266 12.51 6.42 2.66
C ILE A 266 12.04 5.22 3.48
N ALA A 267 12.63 5.02 4.66
CA ALA A 267 12.20 3.96 5.58
C ALA A 267 11.13 4.47 6.55
N LEU A 268 10.01 3.75 6.66
CA LEU A 268 8.93 4.07 7.60
C LEU A 268 8.87 2.96 8.65
N ILE A 269 9.44 3.22 9.81
CA ILE A 269 9.64 2.23 10.85
C ILE A 269 8.44 2.22 11.80
N THR A 270 7.66 1.15 11.75
CA THR A 270 6.46 0.96 12.56
C THR A 270 6.74 0.17 13.83
N HIS A 271 5.79 0.15 14.77
CA HIS A 271 5.95 -0.50 16.08
C HIS A 271 7.21 -0.02 16.84
N SER A 272 7.60 1.24 16.63
CA SER A 272 8.74 1.83 17.31
C SER A 272 8.35 2.30 18.72
N ASP A 273 9.26 2.11 19.66
CA ASP A 273 9.23 2.69 21.01
C ASP A 273 9.96 4.04 21.07
N GLY A 274 10.41 4.56 19.93
CA GLY A 274 11.21 5.79 19.81
C GLY A 274 12.72 5.57 19.92
N SER A 275 13.16 4.36 20.25
CA SER A 275 14.59 4.01 20.22
C SER A 275 15.10 3.93 18.78
N ARG A 276 16.42 4.10 18.62
CA ARG A 276 17.08 3.99 17.31
C ARG A 276 16.80 2.61 16.69
N PRO A 277 16.26 2.54 15.45
CA PRO A 277 15.83 1.29 14.83
C PRO A 277 17.02 0.52 14.24
N GLU A 278 17.91 0.04 15.12
CA GLU A 278 19.20 -0.55 14.73
C GLU A 278 19.02 -1.77 13.82
N ASN A 279 18.07 -2.66 14.13
CA ASN A 279 17.81 -3.86 13.32
C ASN A 279 17.36 -3.51 11.88
N PRO A 280 16.30 -2.69 11.66
CA PRO A 280 15.96 -2.19 10.32
C PRO A 280 17.11 -1.54 9.57
N LEU A 281 17.86 -0.64 10.22
CA LEU A 281 18.95 0.10 9.56
C LEU A 281 20.08 -0.85 9.13
N GLN A 282 20.48 -1.78 10.00
CA GLN A 282 21.46 -2.81 9.66
C GLN A 282 20.96 -3.73 8.53
N ALA A 283 19.66 -4.05 8.50
CA ALA A 283 19.10 -4.86 7.42
C ALA A 283 19.12 -4.13 6.07
N LEU A 284 18.82 -2.83 6.05
CA LEU A 284 18.92 -2.00 4.84
C LEU A 284 20.36 -1.89 4.34
N GLU A 285 21.32 -1.69 5.25
CA GLU A 285 22.74 -1.63 4.93
C GLU A 285 23.26 -2.98 4.42
N ALA A 286 22.96 -4.08 5.13
CA ALA A 286 23.39 -5.42 4.75
C ALA A 286 22.78 -5.90 3.42
N ALA A 287 21.57 -5.44 3.08
CA ALA A 287 20.92 -5.70 1.80
C ALA A 287 21.32 -4.69 0.70
N ASN A 288 22.19 -3.72 1.01
CA ASN A 288 22.65 -2.66 0.10
C ASN A 288 21.49 -1.90 -0.55
N ILE A 289 20.47 -1.54 0.24
CA ILE A 289 19.28 -0.85 -0.25
C ILE A 289 19.60 0.60 -0.58
N LYS A 290 19.50 0.93 -1.87
CA LYS A 290 19.62 2.28 -2.40
C LYS A 290 18.38 3.09 -2.01
N CYS A 291 18.57 4.04 -1.10
CA CYS A 291 17.51 4.91 -0.59
C CYS A 291 18.05 6.30 -0.25
N ALA A 292 17.15 7.24 0.00
CA ALA A 292 17.49 8.58 0.45
C ALA A 292 18.33 8.52 1.73
N LYS A 293 19.31 9.42 1.85
CA LYS A 293 20.18 9.53 3.02
C LYS A 293 19.86 10.80 3.82
N ASN A 294 19.92 10.69 5.14
CA ASN A 294 19.84 11.83 6.06
C ASN A 294 21.20 12.55 6.18
N GLU A 295 21.27 13.57 7.04
CA GLU A 295 22.50 14.35 7.29
C GLU A 295 23.67 13.49 7.80
N ASP A 296 23.37 12.42 8.54
CA ASP A 296 24.34 11.45 9.06
C ASP A 296 24.76 10.39 8.01
N SER A 297 24.37 10.56 6.74
CA SER A 297 24.60 9.60 5.66
C SER A 297 23.97 8.21 5.88
N GLN A 298 23.00 8.10 6.79
CA GLN A 298 22.20 6.90 7.05
C GLN A 298 20.93 6.90 6.20
N PRO A 299 20.27 5.75 5.98
CA PRO A 299 18.93 5.70 5.39
C PRO A 299 17.98 6.69 6.09
N ALA A 300 17.36 7.57 5.31
CA ALA A 300 16.35 8.50 5.81
C ALA A 300 15.17 7.70 6.35
N HIS A 301 14.86 7.87 7.62
CA HIS A 301 13.88 7.05 8.32
C HIS A 301 13.02 7.86 9.28
N PHE A 302 11.79 7.39 9.48
CA PHE A 302 10.80 7.98 10.38
C PHE A 302 10.20 6.90 11.26
N LEU A 303 9.95 7.23 12.53
CA LEU A 303 9.49 6.30 13.55
C LEU A 303 8.01 6.50 13.85
N PHE A 304 7.24 5.42 13.80
CA PHE A 304 5.83 5.39 14.12
C PHE A 304 5.56 4.32 15.15
N ASN A 305 4.89 4.70 16.22
CA ASN A 305 4.29 3.75 17.13
C ASN A 305 2.88 3.45 16.59
N ASN A 306 2.44 2.19 16.54
CA ASN A 306 1.16 1.80 15.90
C ASN A 306 0.00 1.68 16.91
N CYS A 307 0.16 2.19 18.13
CA CYS A 307 -0.78 1.97 19.23
C CYS A 307 -1.89 3.03 19.35
N GLN A 308 -2.11 3.89 18.35
CA GLN A 308 -3.09 5.00 18.44
C GLN A 308 -4.54 4.53 18.59
N LEU A 309 -4.82 3.30 18.17
CA LEU A 309 -6.13 2.64 18.31
C LEU A 309 -6.34 1.96 19.65
N GLU A 310 -5.32 1.86 20.51
CA GLU A 310 -5.46 1.17 21.79
C GLU A 310 -6.34 1.98 22.75
N GLU A 311 -7.16 1.27 23.55
CA GLU A 311 -8.04 1.89 24.52
C GLU A 311 -7.20 2.58 25.60
N ARG A 312 -7.47 3.88 25.79
CA ARG A 312 -6.74 4.71 26.75
C ARG A 312 -7.30 4.45 28.14
N MET A 313 -6.40 4.18 29.10
CA MET A 313 -6.73 4.21 30.52
C MET A 313 -6.09 5.45 31.16
N GLU A 314 -6.77 6.09 32.11
CA GLU A 314 -6.40 7.41 32.69
C GLU A 314 -4.96 7.49 33.21
N GLU A 315 -4.35 6.36 33.62
CA GLU A 315 -3.00 6.30 34.18
C GLU A 315 -1.88 6.04 33.15
N ASN A 316 -2.22 5.83 31.86
CA ASN A 316 -1.28 5.25 30.91
C ASN A 316 -0.45 6.30 30.13
N THR A 317 0.65 6.75 30.75
CA THR A 317 1.64 7.68 30.15
C THR A 317 2.30 7.13 28.87
N ILE A 318 2.31 5.82 28.66
CA ILE A 318 2.97 5.17 27.51
C ILE A 318 2.27 5.54 26.19
N PHE A 319 0.94 5.59 26.18
CA PHE A 319 0.18 5.91 24.96
C PHE A 319 0.34 7.36 24.54
N ARG A 320 0.43 8.28 25.51
CA ARG A 320 0.70 9.69 25.23
C ARG A 320 2.08 9.87 24.60
N ASN A 321 3.12 9.26 25.18
CA ASN A 321 4.47 9.31 24.61
C ASN A 321 4.51 8.69 23.20
N SER A 322 3.76 7.61 22.97
CA SER A 322 3.63 6.95 21.67
C SER A 322 2.97 7.84 20.61
N TRP A 323 1.95 8.60 21.02
CA TRP A 323 1.29 9.60 20.19
C TRP A 323 2.24 10.75 19.85
N GLU A 324 2.87 11.35 20.85
CA GLU A 324 3.81 12.48 20.69
C GLU A 324 5.00 12.11 19.80
N LEU A 325 5.54 10.89 19.94
CA LEU A 325 6.56 10.33 19.05
C LEU A 325 6.08 10.29 17.60
N THR A 326 4.88 9.77 17.37
CA THR A 326 4.29 9.63 16.03
C THR A 326 4.03 11.01 15.41
N GLN A 327 3.46 11.96 16.17
CA GLN A 327 3.22 13.33 15.72
C GLN A 327 4.52 14.02 15.30
N THR A 328 5.55 13.95 16.15
CA THR A 328 6.87 14.54 15.84
C THR A 328 7.46 13.95 14.55
N ASN A 329 7.33 12.64 14.34
CA ASN A 329 7.82 12.00 13.12
C ASN A 329 6.95 12.28 11.89
N MET A 330 5.64 12.52 12.07
CA MET A 330 4.77 13.00 11.00
C MET A 330 5.15 14.41 10.57
N ASP A 331 5.48 15.30 11.50
CA ASP A 331 5.97 16.65 11.19
C ASP A 331 7.24 16.58 10.32
N HIS A 332 8.21 15.74 10.71
CA HIS A 332 9.43 15.55 9.92
C HIS A 332 9.16 14.91 8.55
N LEU A 333 8.29 13.90 8.49
CA LEU A 333 7.94 13.24 7.23
C LEU A 333 7.25 14.22 6.27
N THR A 334 6.35 15.05 6.78
CA THR A 334 5.56 15.97 5.97
C THR A 334 6.37 17.20 5.55
N ASP A 335 7.31 17.66 6.37
CA ASP A 335 8.32 18.64 5.95
C ASP A 335 9.18 18.10 4.78
N LEU A 336 9.61 16.82 4.86
CA LEU A 336 10.29 16.15 3.76
C LEU A 336 9.40 16.11 2.51
N LEU A 337 8.14 15.72 2.62
CA LEU A 337 7.21 15.66 1.49
C LEU A 337 6.90 17.05 0.89
N GLY A 338 6.87 18.08 1.73
CA GLY A 338 6.69 19.47 1.31
C GLY A 338 7.84 19.96 0.42
N LYS A 339 9.07 19.61 0.79
CA LYS A 339 10.33 19.98 0.10
C LYS A 339 10.72 19.05 -1.05
N SER A 340 10.17 17.85 -1.08
CA SER A 340 10.53 16.81 -2.05
C SER A 340 10.08 17.18 -3.46
N ASN A 341 10.96 16.97 -4.44
CA ASN A 341 10.61 17.08 -5.84
C ASN A 341 9.82 15.83 -6.28
N PRO A 342 8.73 15.99 -7.05
CA PRO A 342 8.00 14.86 -7.59
C PRO A 342 8.89 14.09 -8.57
N GLN A 343 8.93 12.78 -8.40
CA GLN A 343 9.61 11.87 -9.32
C GLN A 343 8.60 11.24 -10.26
N LYS A 344 8.79 11.45 -11.56
CA LYS A 344 7.96 10.83 -12.60
C LYS A 344 8.20 9.33 -12.65
N LEU A 345 7.14 8.56 -12.85
CA LEU A 345 7.17 7.10 -12.85
C LEU A 345 7.38 6.48 -14.25
N VAL A 346 7.81 7.27 -15.24
CA VAL A 346 8.04 6.80 -16.61
C VAL A 346 9.10 5.70 -16.66
N LYS A 347 10.24 5.87 -15.98
CA LYS A 347 11.29 4.83 -15.93
C LYS A 347 10.86 3.61 -15.14
N THR A 348 10.12 3.80 -14.04
CA THR A 348 9.49 2.69 -13.29
C THR A 348 8.55 1.88 -14.18
N ALA A 349 7.71 2.53 -14.99
CA ALA A 349 6.87 1.83 -15.96
C ALA A 349 7.69 1.12 -17.06
N GLU A 350 8.80 1.72 -17.52
CA GLU A 350 9.72 1.08 -18.46
C GLU A 350 10.36 -0.18 -17.87
N VAL A 351 10.83 -0.13 -16.62
CA VAL A 351 11.38 -1.29 -15.89
C VAL A 351 10.37 -2.42 -15.83
N LEU A 352 9.13 -2.12 -15.41
CA LEU A 352 8.08 -3.11 -15.29
C LEU A 352 7.72 -3.72 -16.66
N ASN A 353 7.56 -2.91 -17.70
CA ASN A 353 7.34 -3.39 -19.07
C ASN A 353 8.47 -4.32 -19.55
N GLU A 354 9.71 -3.97 -19.25
CA GLU A 354 10.85 -4.73 -19.75
C GLU A 354 11.03 -6.07 -19.01
N ARG A 355 10.62 -6.15 -17.74
CA ARG A 355 10.48 -7.43 -17.04
C ARG A 355 9.43 -8.32 -17.67
N ILE A 356 8.30 -7.76 -18.09
CA ILE A 356 7.22 -8.50 -18.76
C ILE A 356 7.72 -9.05 -20.10
N ARG A 357 8.43 -8.22 -20.88
CA ARG A 357 9.02 -8.64 -22.15
C ARG A 357 10.08 -9.70 -21.98
N LEU A 358 10.98 -9.57 -21.00
CA LEU A 358 11.97 -10.60 -20.67
C LEU A 358 11.29 -11.94 -20.34
N LYS A 359 10.28 -11.91 -19.45
CA LYS A 359 9.52 -13.12 -19.05
C LYS A 359 8.84 -13.77 -20.26
N ALA A 360 8.16 -12.98 -21.10
CA ALA A 360 7.50 -13.47 -22.30
C ALA A 360 8.49 -14.01 -23.35
N SER A 361 9.64 -13.36 -23.52
CA SER A 361 10.70 -13.78 -24.43
C SER A 361 11.31 -15.12 -24.00
N ILE A 362 11.54 -15.32 -22.70
CA ILE A 362 12.04 -16.58 -22.15
C ILE A 362 11.02 -17.70 -22.28
N GLN A 363 9.75 -17.45 -21.96
CA GLN A 363 8.69 -18.45 -22.15
C GLN A 363 8.60 -18.88 -23.63
N ASN A 364 8.62 -17.91 -24.55
CA ASN A 364 8.64 -18.17 -25.99
C ASN A 364 9.85 -19.00 -26.44
N LEU A 365 10.99 -18.84 -25.77
CA LEU A 365 12.21 -19.58 -26.04
C LEU A 365 12.12 -21.01 -25.49
N GLU A 366 11.64 -21.19 -24.26
CA GLU A 366 11.37 -22.51 -23.64
C GLU A 366 10.42 -23.35 -24.50
N ASP A 367 9.28 -22.78 -24.92
CA ASP A 367 8.29 -23.47 -25.76
C ASP A 367 8.90 -23.96 -27.09
N ARG A 368 9.83 -23.17 -27.66
CA ARG A 368 10.57 -23.55 -28.89
C ARG A 368 11.61 -24.62 -28.63
N PHE A 369 12.23 -24.64 -27.44
CA PHE A 369 13.12 -25.73 -27.04
C PHE A 369 12.35 -27.05 -26.99
N GLU A 370 11.21 -27.08 -26.29
CA GLU A 370 10.36 -28.27 -26.21
C GLU A 370 9.88 -28.73 -27.60
N LEU A 371 9.39 -27.81 -28.44
CA LEU A 371 8.92 -28.15 -29.79
C LEU A 371 10.03 -28.73 -30.68
N ALA A 372 11.25 -28.20 -30.58
CA ALA A 372 12.38 -28.72 -31.34
C ALA A 372 12.80 -30.11 -30.87
N GLU A 373 12.78 -30.39 -29.57
CA GLU A 373 13.08 -31.74 -29.05
C GLU A 373 12.08 -32.79 -29.56
N LEU A 374 10.79 -32.43 -29.60
CA LEU A 374 9.73 -33.27 -30.17
C LEU A 374 9.97 -33.56 -31.65
N LYS A 375 10.20 -32.51 -32.46
CA LYS A 375 10.47 -32.67 -33.89
C LYS A 375 11.77 -33.43 -34.16
N GLN A 376 12.79 -33.28 -33.32
CA GLN A 376 14.06 -33.98 -33.48
C GLN A 376 13.89 -35.48 -33.20
N THR A 377 13.05 -35.81 -32.22
CA THR A 377 12.65 -37.20 -31.94
C THR A 377 11.87 -37.79 -33.11
N GLU A 378 10.89 -37.07 -33.66
CA GLU A 378 10.11 -37.50 -34.83
C GLU A 378 11.00 -37.74 -36.06
N ILE A 379 11.91 -36.80 -36.36
CA ILE A 379 12.91 -36.94 -37.43
C ILE A 379 13.76 -38.21 -37.21
N ARG A 380 14.18 -38.48 -35.96
CA ARG A 380 14.97 -39.68 -35.64
C ARG A 380 14.17 -40.96 -35.87
N GLU A 381 12.93 -41.03 -35.39
CA GLU A 381 12.04 -42.19 -35.55
C GLU A 381 11.74 -42.46 -37.02
N ILE A 382 11.41 -41.43 -37.81
CA ILE A 382 11.19 -41.56 -39.25
C ILE A 382 12.45 -42.08 -39.96
N ARG A 383 13.63 -41.55 -39.61
CA ARG A 383 14.90 -42.00 -40.19
C ARG A 383 15.22 -43.45 -39.83
N GLU A 384 14.88 -43.90 -38.62
CA GLU A 384 15.05 -45.29 -38.20
C GLU A 384 14.08 -46.23 -38.91
N ALA A 385 12.80 -45.85 -39.02
CA ALA A 385 11.80 -46.60 -39.77
C ALA A 385 12.20 -46.76 -41.26
N LEU A 386 12.70 -45.68 -41.88
CA LEU A 386 13.20 -45.73 -43.26
C LEU A 386 14.35 -46.73 -43.43
N LYS A 387 15.27 -46.85 -42.46
CA LYS A 387 16.37 -47.82 -42.51
C LYS A 387 15.88 -49.27 -42.43
N GLN A 388 14.77 -49.52 -41.74
CA GLN A 388 14.21 -50.87 -41.54
C GLN A 388 13.28 -51.31 -42.68
N THR A 389 12.94 -50.44 -43.62
CA THR A 389 11.93 -50.72 -44.65
C THR A 389 12.51 -51.48 -45.87
N ASN A 390 12.14 -52.75 -46.03
CA ASN A 390 12.48 -53.59 -47.19
C ASN A 390 11.65 -53.22 -48.44
N HIS A 391 11.97 -52.09 -49.09
CA HIS A 391 11.86 -51.74 -50.53
C HIS A 391 10.65 -52.19 -51.40
N ARG A 392 9.52 -52.66 -50.84
CA ARG A 392 8.41 -53.23 -51.64
C ARG A 392 7.31 -52.23 -52.04
N ASN A 393 7.25 -51.02 -51.47
CA ASN A 393 6.25 -49.98 -51.82
C ASN A 393 6.90 -48.61 -52.07
N LYS A 394 7.26 -48.33 -53.32
CA LYS A 394 7.93 -47.08 -53.73
C LYS A 394 7.15 -45.79 -53.38
N ILE A 395 5.82 -45.83 -53.55
CA ILE A 395 4.93 -44.67 -53.30
C ILE A 395 4.90 -44.28 -51.81
N GLU A 396 4.98 -45.28 -50.92
CA GLU A 396 4.93 -45.07 -49.47
C GLU A 396 6.23 -44.45 -48.95
N ILE A 397 7.37 -44.89 -49.47
CA ILE A 397 8.69 -44.31 -49.19
C ILE A 397 8.74 -42.83 -49.64
N GLU A 398 8.22 -42.52 -50.83
CA GLU A 398 8.22 -41.15 -51.36
C GLU A 398 7.39 -40.18 -50.50
N LYS A 399 6.27 -40.65 -49.94
CA LYS A 399 5.48 -39.88 -48.96
C LYS A 399 6.22 -39.65 -47.64
N ILE A 400 6.95 -40.65 -47.15
CA ILE A 400 7.72 -40.52 -45.90
C ILE A 400 8.90 -39.55 -46.08
N LEU A 401 9.56 -39.59 -47.23
CA LEU A 401 10.66 -38.66 -47.56
C LEU A 401 10.17 -37.21 -47.64
N SER A 402 9.00 -36.96 -48.22
CA SER A 402 8.45 -35.59 -48.28
C SER A 402 8.05 -35.06 -46.89
N LEU A 403 7.52 -35.92 -46.01
CA LEU A 403 7.27 -35.57 -44.60
C LEU A 403 8.57 -35.23 -43.86
N LEU A 404 9.62 -36.04 -44.06
CA LEU A 404 10.94 -35.79 -43.46
C LEU A 404 11.52 -34.46 -43.93
N GLU A 405 11.46 -34.17 -45.24
CA GLU A 405 11.95 -32.91 -45.80
C GLU A 405 11.20 -31.70 -45.22
N ASN A 406 9.88 -31.81 -45.02
CA ASN A 406 9.09 -30.76 -44.40
C ASN A 406 9.49 -30.55 -42.93
N LEU A 407 9.63 -31.62 -42.15
CA LEU A 407 10.08 -31.53 -40.75
C LEU A 407 11.49 -30.94 -40.62
N GLU A 408 12.40 -31.29 -41.52
CA GLU A 408 13.75 -30.72 -41.57
C GLU A 408 13.74 -29.22 -41.91
N LYS A 409 12.84 -28.78 -42.82
CA LYS A 409 12.63 -27.35 -43.11
C LYS A 409 12.09 -26.61 -41.91
N GLU A 410 11.06 -27.16 -41.25
CA GLU A 410 10.49 -26.58 -40.03
C GLU A 410 11.52 -26.50 -38.90
N MET A 411 12.38 -27.51 -38.77
CA MET A 411 13.46 -27.51 -37.78
C MET A 411 14.45 -26.35 -38.03
N LYS A 412 14.84 -26.10 -39.29
CA LYS A 412 15.70 -24.96 -39.63
C LYS A 412 15.08 -23.62 -39.26
N VAL A 413 13.76 -23.46 -39.50
CA VAL A 413 13.03 -22.26 -39.10
C VAL A 413 13.04 -22.10 -37.58
N LEU A 414 12.76 -23.18 -36.84
CA LEU A 414 12.78 -23.16 -35.38
C LEU A 414 14.17 -22.82 -34.81
N THR A 415 15.24 -23.32 -35.41
CA THR A 415 16.61 -22.96 -35.01
C THR A 415 16.84 -21.46 -35.13
N ALA A 416 16.49 -20.85 -36.27
CA ALA A 416 16.63 -19.41 -36.48
C ALA A 416 15.74 -18.59 -35.53
N GLU A 417 14.53 -19.05 -35.24
CA GLU A 417 13.67 -18.40 -34.25
C GLU A 417 14.27 -18.46 -32.84
N LYS A 418 14.85 -19.60 -32.43
CA LYS A 418 15.52 -19.74 -31.12
C LYS A 418 16.66 -18.76 -30.96
N GLU A 419 17.57 -18.69 -31.95
CA GLU A 419 18.70 -17.75 -31.94
C GLU A 419 18.21 -16.30 -31.78
N LYS A 420 17.14 -15.94 -32.49
CA LYS A 420 16.50 -14.63 -32.37
C LYS A 420 15.96 -14.38 -30.96
N TRP A 421 15.14 -15.28 -30.42
CA TRP A 421 14.55 -15.10 -29.09
C TRP A 421 15.59 -15.13 -27.97
N LEU A 422 16.68 -15.88 -28.12
CA LEU A 422 17.79 -15.87 -27.19
C LEU A 422 18.52 -14.53 -27.20
N SER A 423 18.77 -13.98 -28.40
CA SER A 423 19.31 -12.63 -28.54
C SER A 423 18.38 -11.56 -27.96
N ASP A 424 17.08 -11.61 -28.26
CA ASP A 424 16.10 -10.64 -27.74
C ASP A 424 16.01 -10.71 -26.20
N SER A 425 15.98 -11.92 -25.63
CA SER A 425 15.99 -12.12 -24.18
C SER A 425 17.24 -11.55 -23.51
N TYR A 426 18.40 -11.72 -24.14
CA TYR A 426 19.64 -11.10 -23.66
C TYR A 426 19.58 -9.58 -23.68
N GLN A 427 19.06 -8.98 -24.75
CA GLN A 427 18.91 -7.52 -24.83
C GLN A 427 17.98 -6.98 -23.74
N HIS A 428 16.86 -7.67 -23.48
CA HIS A 428 15.96 -7.30 -22.37
C HIS A 428 16.65 -7.39 -21.00
N ALA A 429 17.48 -8.40 -20.77
CA ALA A 429 18.24 -8.55 -19.53
C ALA A 429 19.27 -7.40 -19.34
N VAL A 430 20.02 -7.07 -20.39
CA VAL A 430 20.98 -5.95 -20.37
C VAL A 430 20.26 -4.62 -20.17
N ARG A 431 19.13 -4.41 -20.86
CA ARG A 431 18.33 -3.20 -20.69
C ARG A 431 17.88 -3.02 -19.25
N LEU A 432 17.45 -4.08 -18.58
CA LEU A 432 17.06 -4.02 -17.16
C LEU A 432 18.21 -3.61 -16.24
N GLU A 433 19.44 -4.09 -16.48
CA GLU A 433 20.64 -3.65 -15.75
C GLU A 433 20.88 -2.14 -15.88
N GLU A 434 20.61 -1.56 -17.05
CA GLU A 434 20.76 -0.12 -17.28
C GLU A 434 19.76 0.71 -16.49
N ILE A 435 18.47 0.34 -16.54
CA ILE A 435 17.37 1.21 -16.09
C ILE A 435 16.86 0.91 -14.68
N ALA A 436 16.92 -0.35 -14.23
CA ALA A 436 16.30 -0.77 -12.97
C ALA A 436 17.16 -0.40 -11.76
N LEU A 437 16.51 -0.01 -10.66
CA LEU A 437 17.17 0.24 -9.39
C LEU A 437 17.86 -1.02 -8.87
N LYS A 438 17.19 -2.16 -9.05
CA LYS A 438 17.69 -3.51 -8.77
C LYS A 438 17.31 -4.46 -9.89
N ALA A 439 18.28 -4.81 -10.75
CA ALA A 439 18.03 -5.64 -11.93
C ALA A 439 17.99 -7.14 -11.60
N ASP A 440 18.80 -7.58 -10.63
CA ASP A 440 19.03 -8.97 -10.22
C ASP A 440 18.01 -9.52 -9.19
N SER A 441 16.75 -9.09 -9.28
CA SER A 441 15.70 -9.60 -8.39
C SER A 441 15.58 -11.12 -8.47
N ALA A 442 15.08 -11.77 -7.42
CA ALA A 442 14.87 -13.22 -7.41
C ALA A 442 14.03 -13.74 -8.62
N SER A 443 13.20 -12.88 -9.22
CA SER A 443 12.50 -13.14 -10.48
C SER A 443 13.42 -13.08 -11.71
N THR A 444 14.37 -12.15 -11.79
CA THR A 444 15.31 -12.04 -12.92
C THR A 444 16.48 -13.03 -12.83
N VAL A 445 16.96 -13.41 -11.64
CA VAL A 445 18.12 -14.32 -11.57
C VAL A 445 17.82 -15.71 -12.15
N VAL A 446 16.59 -16.22 -11.98
CA VAL A 446 16.17 -17.50 -12.61
C VAL A 446 16.24 -17.39 -14.13
N HIS A 447 15.82 -16.26 -14.68
CA HIS A 447 15.93 -15.94 -16.10
C HIS A 447 17.38 -15.81 -16.57
N LEU A 448 18.26 -15.19 -15.77
CA LEU A 448 19.70 -15.11 -16.08
C LEU A 448 20.36 -16.49 -16.09
N ASP A 449 20.05 -17.38 -15.15
CA ASP A 449 20.61 -18.74 -15.11
C ASP A 449 20.26 -19.53 -16.39
N PHE A 450 19.00 -19.45 -16.83
CA PHE A 450 18.56 -20.03 -18.10
C PHE A 450 19.30 -19.45 -19.31
N LEU A 451 19.40 -18.11 -19.39
CA LEU A 451 20.11 -17.45 -20.50
C LEU A 451 21.61 -17.79 -20.52
N ILE A 452 22.25 -17.88 -19.35
CA ILE A 452 23.67 -18.28 -19.25
C ILE A 452 23.86 -19.71 -19.78
N GLU A 453 22.98 -20.64 -19.41
CA GLU A 453 23.03 -22.01 -19.91
C GLU A 453 22.90 -22.05 -21.44
N LYS A 454 21.88 -21.38 -22.00
CA LYS A 454 21.62 -21.40 -23.44
C LYS A 454 22.68 -20.65 -24.26
N MET A 455 23.21 -19.55 -23.76
CA MET A 455 24.34 -18.86 -24.42
C MET A 455 25.64 -19.69 -24.40
N LYS A 456 25.86 -20.52 -23.37
CA LYS A 456 26.99 -21.48 -23.34
C LYS A 456 26.83 -22.58 -24.39
N GLU A 457 25.61 -23.06 -24.62
CA GLU A 457 25.31 -24.04 -25.67
C GLU A 457 25.56 -23.47 -27.08
N GLU A 458 25.27 -22.18 -27.31
CA GLU A 458 25.56 -21.50 -28.58
C GLU A 458 27.04 -21.10 -28.75
N GLY A 459 27.81 -21.09 -27.65
CA GLY A 459 29.24 -20.74 -27.66
C GLY A 459 29.53 -19.23 -27.62
N ASP A 460 28.56 -18.38 -27.28
CA ASP A 460 28.75 -16.93 -27.17
C ASP A 460 29.39 -16.54 -25.82
N THR A 461 30.70 -16.70 -25.73
CA THR A 461 31.46 -16.50 -24.49
C THR A 461 31.42 -15.06 -23.95
N GLU A 462 31.24 -14.05 -24.82
CA GLU A 462 31.19 -12.64 -24.41
C GLU A 462 29.88 -12.34 -23.68
N LYS A 463 28.74 -12.74 -24.27
CA LYS A 463 27.43 -12.59 -23.61
C LYS A 463 27.34 -13.38 -22.32
N VAL A 464 27.92 -14.58 -22.27
CA VAL A 464 28.01 -15.38 -21.03
C VAL A 464 28.76 -14.64 -19.94
N GLN A 465 29.93 -14.07 -20.24
CA GLN A 465 30.70 -13.30 -19.27
C GLN A 465 29.91 -12.10 -18.75
N LYS A 466 29.20 -11.38 -19.62
CA LYS A 466 28.36 -10.25 -19.23
C LYS A 466 27.22 -10.67 -18.31
N LEU A 467 26.48 -11.74 -18.64
CA LEU A 467 25.40 -12.26 -17.80
C LEU A 467 25.93 -12.78 -16.44
N GLU A 468 27.13 -13.38 -16.40
CA GLU A 468 27.78 -13.82 -15.17
C GLU A 468 28.30 -12.65 -14.31
N GLU A 469 28.69 -11.54 -14.92
CA GLU A 469 29.01 -10.28 -14.24
C GLU A 469 27.75 -9.65 -13.63
N MET A 470 26.68 -9.51 -14.41
CA MET A 470 25.36 -9.04 -13.94
C MET A 470 24.86 -9.84 -12.73
N ARG A 471 25.10 -11.15 -12.74
CA ARG A 471 24.75 -12.05 -11.62
C ARG A 471 25.60 -11.77 -10.36
N ARG A 472 26.85 -11.34 -10.50
CA ARG A 472 27.81 -11.17 -9.40
C ARG A 472 27.76 -9.78 -8.76
N GLU A 473 27.58 -8.72 -9.55
CA GLU A 473 27.75 -7.34 -9.09
C GLU A 473 26.63 -6.81 -8.18
N ASP A 474 25.38 -7.24 -8.37
CA ASP A 474 24.25 -6.72 -7.57
C ASP A 474 23.90 -7.57 -6.33
N GLY A 475 24.67 -8.63 -6.07
CA GLY A 475 24.56 -9.42 -4.83
C GLY A 475 23.40 -10.42 -4.82
N GLY A 476 22.97 -10.91 -5.99
CA GLY A 476 22.03 -12.01 -6.15
C GLY A 476 22.48 -13.27 -5.39
N THR A 477 22.08 -13.38 -4.12
CA THR A 477 22.39 -14.53 -3.29
C THR A 477 21.56 -15.72 -3.76
N LYS A 478 22.23 -16.85 -3.96
CA LYS A 478 21.64 -18.20 -4.17
C LYS A 478 20.52 -18.55 -3.18
N GLU A 479 20.43 -17.82 -2.06
CA GLU A 479 19.48 -17.96 -0.97
C GLU A 479 18.08 -17.40 -1.29
N SER A 480 17.96 -16.18 -1.85
CA SER A 480 16.66 -15.63 -2.31
C SER A 480 16.03 -16.51 -3.41
N GLN A 481 16.88 -17.12 -4.25
CA GLN A 481 16.47 -18.12 -5.24
C GLN A 481 15.92 -19.39 -4.58
N ARG A 482 16.62 -19.96 -3.59
CA ARG A 482 16.16 -21.14 -2.85
C ARG A 482 14.81 -20.90 -2.18
N TYR A 483 14.59 -19.72 -1.63
CA TYR A 483 13.31 -19.35 -1.05
C TYR A 483 12.18 -19.35 -2.11
N LYS A 484 12.40 -18.69 -3.26
CA LYS A 484 11.42 -18.68 -4.37
C LYS A 484 11.16 -20.07 -4.95
N LEU A 485 12.21 -20.87 -5.20
CA LEU A 485 12.08 -22.25 -5.68
C LEU A 485 11.40 -23.19 -4.66
N GLY A 486 11.65 -22.98 -3.36
CA GLY A 486 11.00 -23.72 -2.28
C GLY A 486 9.50 -23.43 -2.19
N GLN A 487 9.10 -22.18 -2.43
CA GLN A 487 7.69 -21.77 -2.49
C GLN A 487 7.00 -22.34 -3.75
N THR A 488 7.59 -22.24 -4.94
CA THR A 488 6.98 -22.77 -6.18
C THR A 488 6.84 -24.29 -6.16
N THR A 489 7.83 -25.03 -5.67
CA THR A 489 7.76 -26.51 -5.56
C THR A 489 6.69 -26.99 -4.56
N SER A 490 6.34 -26.19 -3.56
CA SER A 490 5.23 -26.48 -2.64
C SER A 490 3.85 -26.27 -3.29
N ALA A 491 3.72 -25.28 -4.18
CA ALA A 491 2.50 -25.02 -4.95
C ALA A 491 2.27 -26.06 -6.06
N SER A 492 3.34 -26.58 -6.68
CA SER A 492 3.25 -27.62 -7.72
C SER A 492 2.69 -28.97 -7.23
N LYS A 493 2.65 -29.20 -5.91
CA LYS A 493 2.03 -30.42 -5.34
C LYS A 493 0.50 -30.37 -5.24
N ASN A 494 -0.13 -29.22 -5.51
CA ASN A 494 -1.59 -29.03 -5.36
C ASN A 494 -2.34 -28.62 -6.63
N ILE A 495 -1.70 -28.60 -7.81
CA ILE A 495 -2.39 -28.28 -9.06
C ILE A 495 -2.68 -29.56 -9.84
N GLY A 496 -3.93 -30.02 -9.71
CA GLY A 496 -4.53 -30.88 -10.72
C GLY A 496 -4.55 -30.19 -12.08
N ARG A 497 -4.20 -30.94 -13.13
CA ARG A 497 -4.17 -30.61 -14.56
C ARG A 497 -4.85 -29.27 -14.97
N PRO A 498 -4.15 -28.39 -15.71
CA PRO A 498 -4.76 -27.19 -16.28
C PRO A 498 -5.88 -27.55 -17.26
N SER A 499 -7.07 -26.99 -17.06
CA SER A 499 -8.16 -27.00 -18.02
C SER A 499 -7.89 -25.98 -19.13
N LEU A 500 -7.98 -26.43 -20.38
CA LEU A 500 -7.96 -25.61 -21.58
C LEU A 500 -9.09 -24.56 -21.54
N TRP A 501 -8.72 -23.27 -21.48
CA TRP A 501 -9.59 -22.18 -21.90
C TRP A 501 -8.76 -21.07 -22.57
N TYR A 502 -8.73 -21.11 -23.90
CA TYR A 502 -8.68 -19.91 -24.74
C TYR A 502 -9.50 -20.20 -26.00
N LYS A 503 -10.59 -19.45 -26.16
CA LYS A 503 -11.29 -19.20 -27.42
C LYS A 503 -11.70 -17.74 -27.41
#